data_AF-K1V7V3-F1
#
_entry.id   AF-K1V7V3-F1
#
_cell.length_a   1.000
_cell.length_b   1.000
_cell.length_c   1.000
_cell.angle_alpha   90.00
_cell.angle_beta   90.00
_cell.angle_gamma   90.00
#
_symmetry.space_group_name_H-M   'P 1'
#
loop_
_entity.id
_entity.type
_entity.pdbx_description
1 polymer ?
#
loop_
_entity_poly.entity_id
_entity_poly.type
_entity_poly.pdbx_seq_one_letter_code
_entity_poly.pdbx_strand_id
1 'polypeptide(L)'
;MKKGVSIGNLSESEYMEELISRSPGWDAITAKMSLAVDLNGKGPTKVNGTLRMKRDEVIQLSIAPFLGIEVARAEISPDGVLVMDRMNKRYVQVPFDELKNLAKADLDFHTLQALFMNEIFLPGKKVLTVRDISSFAVRPENENALIEVKNGKHFAYRFRTNTNDGLLKESHIGLSGTRYGINWRYD
;
A
#
# COMPACT_ATOMS: atom_id res chain seq x y z
N MET A 1 29.57 -11.63 23.73
CA MET A 1 29.28 -11.43 22.29
C MET A 1 27.78 -11.56 22.10
N LYS A 2 27.07 -10.50 21.71
CA LYS A 2 25.63 -10.61 21.37
C LYS A 2 25.54 -11.36 20.05
N LYS A 3 24.94 -12.56 20.05
CA LYS A 3 24.61 -13.29 18.82
C LYS A 3 23.73 -12.35 17.98
N GLY A 4 24.15 -12.01 16.76
CA GLY A 4 23.34 -11.20 15.85
C GLY A 4 22.00 -11.90 15.63
N VAL A 5 20.91 -11.13 15.60
CA VAL A 5 19.60 -11.67 15.25
C VAL A 5 19.64 -12.03 13.76
N SER A 6 19.28 -13.28 13.43
CA SER A 6 19.17 -13.73 12.04
C SER A 6 17.71 -13.80 11.61
N ILE A 7 17.45 -13.48 10.34
CA ILE A 7 16.17 -13.64 9.67
C ILE A 7 16.31 -14.85 8.73
N GLY A 8 15.85 -16.01 9.20
CA GLY A 8 16.29 -17.28 8.60
C GLY A 8 17.81 -17.42 8.74
N ASN A 9 18.50 -17.52 7.59
CA ASN A 9 19.96 -17.64 7.51
C ASN A 9 20.69 -16.31 7.21
N LEU A 10 19.95 -15.20 7.07
CA LEU A 10 20.50 -13.90 6.69
C LEU A 10 20.58 -12.97 7.90
N SER A 11 21.52 -12.02 7.88
CA SER A 11 21.44 -10.84 8.75
C SER A 11 20.26 -9.94 8.35
N GLU A 12 19.87 -9.02 9.23
CA GLU A 12 18.79 -8.06 8.94
C GLU A 12 19.06 -7.23 7.67
N SER A 13 20.31 -6.83 7.43
CA SER A 13 20.67 -6.02 6.26
C SER A 13 20.65 -6.83 4.97
N GLU A 14 21.21 -8.04 4.99
CA GLU A 14 21.17 -8.96 3.83
C GLU A 14 19.73 -9.32 3.47
N TYR A 15 18.87 -9.58 4.48
CA TYR A 15 17.46 -9.85 4.24
C TYR A 15 16.73 -8.70 3.55
N MET A 16 16.95 -7.46 4.01
CA MET A 16 16.34 -6.28 3.40
C MET A 16 16.87 -5.99 1.99
N GLU A 17 18.16 -6.23 1.74
CA GLU A 17 18.75 -6.08 0.41
C GLU A 17 18.18 -7.10 -0.58
N GLU A 18 18.00 -8.35 -0.15
CA GLU A 18 17.29 -9.36 -0.94
C GLU A 18 15.84 -8.96 -1.21
N LEU A 19 15.11 -8.45 -0.21
CA LEU A 19 13.73 -7.99 -0.43
C LEU A 19 13.63 -6.86 -1.45
N ILE A 20 14.51 -5.85 -1.36
CA ILE A 20 14.51 -4.70 -2.29
C ILE A 20 14.90 -5.15 -3.70
N SER A 21 15.88 -6.05 -3.84
CA SER A 21 16.35 -6.52 -5.15
C SER A 21 15.37 -7.47 -5.85
N ARG A 22 14.52 -8.17 -5.09
CA ARG A 22 13.50 -9.09 -5.63
C ARG A 22 12.18 -8.41 -6.02
N SER A 23 12.02 -7.11 -5.78
CA SER A 23 10.79 -6.39 -6.16
C SER A 23 10.51 -6.56 -7.67
N PRO A 24 9.34 -7.09 -8.05
CA PRO A 24 9.03 -7.40 -9.44
C PRO A 24 8.95 -6.13 -10.28
N GLY A 25 9.59 -6.13 -11.46
CA GLY A 25 9.37 -5.12 -12.48
C GLY A 25 8.03 -5.35 -13.17
N TRP A 26 7.22 -4.30 -13.30
CA TRP A 26 5.94 -4.34 -14.02
C TRP A 26 5.69 -2.97 -14.67
N ASP A 27 5.04 -2.96 -15.83
CA ASP A 27 4.71 -1.71 -16.54
C ASP A 27 3.25 -1.33 -16.33
N ALA A 28 2.35 -2.30 -16.49
CA ALA A 28 0.92 -2.11 -16.33
C ALA A 28 0.23 -3.39 -15.86
N ILE A 29 -0.79 -3.23 -15.02
CA ILE A 29 -1.56 -4.34 -14.44
C ILE A 29 -3.04 -4.05 -14.55
N THR A 30 -3.83 -5.10 -14.76
CA THR A 30 -5.29 -5.06 -14.64
C THR A 30 -5.74 -6.18 -13.71
N ALA A 31 -6.52 -5.84 -12.70
CA ALA A 31 -7.09 -6.79 -11.74
C ALA A 31 -8.59 -6.54 -11.54
N LYS A 32 -9.34 -7.59 -11.22
CA LYS A 32 -10.73 -7.46 -10.77
C LYS A 32 -10.73 -7.12 -9.29
N MET A 33 -11.59 -6.19 -8.88
CA MET A 33 -11.78 -5.85 -7.46
C MET A 33 -13.21 -6.13 -7.04
N SER A 34 -13.38 -6.42 -5.75
CA SER A 34 -14.67 -6.50 -5.07
C SER A 34 -14.58 -5.68 -3.80
N LEU A 35 -15.48 -4.73 -3.63
CA LEU A 35 -15.57 -3.84 -2.48
C LEU A 35 -16.85 -4.13 -1.72
N ALA A 36 -16.77 -4.23 -0.39
CA ALA A 36 -17.93 -4.27 0.48
C ALA A 36 -18.07 -2.90 1.15
N VAL A 37 -19.14 -2.18 0.84
CA VAL A 37 -19.39 -0.83 1.35
C VAL A 37 -20.66 -0.83 2.17
N ASP A 38 -20.59 -0.36 3.42
CA ASP A 38 -21.79 -0.11 4.22
C ASP A 38 -22.33 1.28 3.87
N LEU A 39 -23.44 1.29 3.13
CA LEU A 39 -24.14 2.51 2.76
C LEU A 39 -25.26 2.76 3.76
N ASN A 40 -25.07 3.74 4.63
CA ASN A 40 -26.07 4.24 5.58
C ASN A 40 -26.63 3.18 6.54
N GLY A 41 -25.80 2.23 7.01
CA GLY A 41 -26.19 1.25 8.03
C GLY A 41 -27.14 0.17 7.51
N LYS A 42 -27.29 0.04 6.19
CA LYS A 42 -28.08 -1.03 5.56
C LYS A 42 -27.31 -2.35 5.41
N GLY A 43 -26.08 -2.39 5.93
CA GLY A 43 -25.18 -3.52 5.83
C GLY A 43 -24.31 -3.45 4.57
N PRO A 44 -23.29 -4.32 4.48
CA PRO A 44 -22.30 -4.28 3.42
C PRO A 44 -22.93 -4.64 2.08
N THR A 45 -22.94 -3.68 1.16
CA THR A 45 -23.26 -3.90 -0.24
C THR A 45 -21.99 -4.25 -0.99
N LYS A 46 -21.97 -5.42 -1.64
CA LYS A 46 -20.85 -5.85 -2.48
C LYS A 46 -20.95 -5.19 -3.85
N VAL A 47 -19.93 -4.46 -4.25
CA VAL A 47 -19.78 -3.85 -5.57
C VAL A 47 -18.52 -4.36 -6.25
N ASN A 48 -18.62 -4.71 -7.52
CA ASN A 48 -17.49 -5.19 -8.31
C ASN A 48 -16.93 -4.06 -9.18
N GLY A 49 -15.64 -4.16 -9.46
CA GLY A 49 -14.92 -3.17 -10.25
C GLY A 49 -13.65 -3.71 -10.89
N THR A 50 -12.88 -2.80 -11.44
CA THR A 50 -11.56 -3.09 -12.03
C THR A 50 -10.51 -2.13 -11.47
N LEU A 51 -9.35 -2.67 -11.12
CA LEU A 51 -8.12 -1.95 -10.83
C LEU A 51 -7.28 -1.98 -12.10
N ARG A 52 -6.85 -0.82 -12.60
CA ARG A 52 -5.86 -0.71 -13.66
C ARG A 52 -4.73 0.17 -13.17
N MET A 53 -3.50 -0.26 -13.36
CA MET A 53 -2.33 0.51 -12.95
C MET A 53 -1.35 0.60 -14.11
N LYS A 54 -0.72 1.75 -14.23
CA LYS A 54 0.49 1.96 -15.03
C LYS A 54 1.54 2.56 -14.11
N ARG A 55 2.69 1.90 -14.03
CA ARG A 55 3.72 2.21 -13.04
C ARG A 55 4.16 3.66 -13.15
N ASP A 56 4.23 4.33 -12.01
CA ASP A 56 4.63 5.73 -11.85
C ASP A 56 3.74 6.77 -12.56
N GLU A 57 2.59 6.35 -13.12
CA GLU A 57 1.72 7.21 -13.90
C GLU A 57 0.31 7.29 -13.36
N VAL A 58 -0.37 6.15 -13.19
CA VAL A 58 -1.77 6.15 -12.79
C VAL A 58 -2.20 4.86 -12.11
N ILE A 59 -3.00 5.01 -11.06
CA ILE A 59 -3.85 3.96 -10.49
C ILE A 59 -5.30 4.35 -10.76
N GLN A 60 -6.02 3.49 -11.46
CA GLN A 60 -7.42 3.69 -11.81
C GLN A 60 -8.28 2.61 -11.14
N LEU A 61 -9.28 3.07 -10.39
CA LEU A 61 -10.30 2.24 -9.78
C LEU A 61 -11.63 2.56 -10.47
N SER A 62 -12.28 1.56 -11.07
CA SER A 62 -13.57 1.73 -11.76
C SER A 62 -14.61 0.79 -11.18
N ILE A 63 -15.79 1.32 -10.84
CA ILE A 63 -16.93 0.57 -10.31
C ILE A 63 -18.00 0.44 -11.39
N ALA A 64 -18.33 -0.79 -11.76
CA ALA A 64 -19.25 -1.10 -12.86
C ALA A 64 -20.10 -2.35 -12.55
N PRO A 65 -21.07 -2.26 -11.62
CA PRO A 65 -21.80 -3.42 -11.09
C PRO A 65 -22.88 -3.98 -12.04
N PHE A 66 -23.32 -3.24 -13.07
CA PHE A 66 -24.40 -3.65 -13.98
C PHE A 66 -24.02 -3.46 -15.46
N LEU A 67 -24.01 -4.56 -16.23
CA LEU A 67 -23.72 -4.59 -17.69
C LEU A 67 -22.45 -3.86 -18.14
N GLY A 68 -21.49 -3.63 -17.22
CA GLY A 68 -20.25 -2.88 -17.51
C GLY A 68 -20.42 -1.36 -17.56
N ILE A 69 -21.57 -0.82 -17.14
CA ILE A 69 -21.78 0.63 -17.05
C ILE A 69 -21.03 1.15 -15.82
N GLU A 70 -20.04 2.02 -16.05
CA GLU A 70 -19.28 2.68 -15.00
C GLU A 70 -20.14 3.70 -14.25
N VAL A 71 -20.24 3.54 -12.93
CA VAL A 71 -20.99 4.45 -12.05
C VAL A 71 -20.08 5.37 -11.25
N ALA A 72 -18.85 4.94 -10.98
CA ALA A 72 -17.84 5.72 -10.28
C ALA A 72 -16.44 5.36 -10.77
N ARG A 73 -15.54 6.35 -10.78
CA ARG A 73 -14.12 6.15 -11.07
C ARG A 73 -13.27 7.00 -10.15
N ALA A 74 -12.18 6.43 -9.64
CA ALA A 74 -11.07 7.18 -9.07
C ALA A 74 -9.83 7.00 -9.95
N GLU A 75 -9.13 8.09 -10.23
CA GLU A 75 -7.83 8.11 -10.86
C GLU A 75 -6.86 8.79 -9.89
N ILE A 76 -5.77 8.11 -9.59
CA ILE A 76 -4.73 8.57 -8.68
C ILE A 76 -3.45 8.64 -9.51
N SER A 77 -2.87 9.83 -9.66
CA SER A 77 -1.61 10.07 -10.37
C SER A 77 -0.61 10.75 -9.43
N PRO A 78 0.67 10.92 -9.80
CA PRO A 78 1.61 11.70 -8.98
C PRO A 78 1.12 13.10 -8.59
N ASP A 79 0.25 13.71 -9.39
CA ASP A 79 -0.27 15.06 -9.16
C ASP A 79 -1.39 15.09 -8.12
N GLY A 80 -2.13 14.00 -7.93
CA GLY A 80 -3.25 13.95 -7.01
C GLY A 80 -4.30 12.90 -7.34
N VAL A 81 -5.50 13.14 -6.84
CA VAL A 81 -6.64 12.23 -6.95
C VAL A 81 -7.80 12.93 -7.65
N LEU A 82 -8.32 12.30 -8.70
CA LEU A 82 -9.56 12.66 -9.39
C LEU A 82 -10.61 11.60 -9.09
N VAL A 83 -11.73 11.99 -8.48
CA VAL A 83 -12.88 11.11 -8.26
C VAL A 83 -14.05 11.61 -9.08
N MET A 84 -14.63 10.72 -9.89
CA MET A 84 -15.75 10.97 -10.77
C MET A 84 -16.97 10.15 -10.31
N ASP A 85 -18.07 10.86 -10.11
CA ASP A 85 -19.42 10.31 -9.92
C ASP A 85 -20.15 10.42 -11.26
N ARG A 86 -20.16 9.31 -12.01
CA ARG A 86 -20.73 9.27 -13.37
C ARG A 86 -22.25 9.38 -13.35
N MET A 87 -22.89 8.92 -12.28
CA MET A 87 -24.34 9.01 -12.10
C MET A 87 -24.79 10.46 -11.95
N ASN A 88 -24.08 11.24 -11.12
CA ASN A 88 -24.43 12.64 -10.84
C ASN A 88 -23.65 13.64 -11.69
N LYS A 89 -22.86 13.18 -12.67
CA LYS A 89 -22.08 14.01 -13.60
C LYS A 89 -21.21 15.07 -12.90
N ARG A 90 -20.60 14.69 -11.79
CA ARG A 90 -19.73 15.56 -10.99
C ARG A 90 -18.40 14.89 -10.72
N TYR A 91 -17.40 15.70 -10.43
CA TYR A 91 -16.08 15.22 -10.06
C TYR A 91 -15.48 16.12 -8.99
N VAL A 92 -14.45 15.59 -8.33
CA VAL A 92 -13.56 16.35 -7.44
C VAL A 92 -12.13 15.98 -7.80
N GLN A 93 -11.25 16.97 -7.85
CA GLN A 93 -9.82 16.79 -8.06
C GLN A 93 -9.09 17.43 -6.89
N VAL A 94 -8.21 16.67 -6.24
CA VAL A 94 -7.48 17.12 -5.05
C VAL A 94 -6.00 16.78 -5.22
N PRO A 95 -5.08 17.75 -5.16
CA PRO A 95 -3.65 17.49 -5.20
C PRO A 95 -3.18 16.80 -3.91
N PHE A 96 -2.09 16.03 -3.99
CA PHE A 96 -1.56 15.33 -2.81
C PHE A 96 -1.18 16.25 -1.66
N ASP A 97 -0.71 17.47 -1.93
CA ASP A 97 -0.36 18.42 -0.89
C ASP A 97 -1.57 18.83 -0.05
N GLU A 98 -2.74 18.94 -0.66
CA GLU A 98 -3.99 19.19 0.07
C GLU A 98 -4.45 17.94 0.84
N LEU A 99 -4.34 16.75 0.25
CA LEU A 99 -4.67 15.49 0.92
C LEU A 99 -3.80 15.24 2.16
N LYS A 100 -2.50 15.54 2.09
CA LYS A 100 -1.58 15.40 3.23
C LYS A 100 -2.01 16.28 4.39
N ASN A 101 -2.45 17.51 4.09
CA ASN A 101 -2.96 18.45 5.11
C ASN A 101 -4.26 17.95 5.73
N LEU A 102 -5.19 17.45 4.92
CA LEU A 102 -6.49 16.95 5.39
C LEU A 102 -6.33 15.66 6.23
N ALA A 103 -5.56 14.70 5.73
CA ALA A 103 -5.35 13.41 6.37
C ALA A 103 -4.34 13.47 7.52
N LYS A 104 -3.58 14.57 7.63
CA LYS A 104 -2.40 14.69 8.51
C LYS A 104 -1.46 13.49 8.36
N ALA A 105 -1.27 13.08 7.11
CA ALA A 105 -0.57 11.87 6.72
C ALA A 105 0.39 12.17 5.57
N ASP A 106 1.60 11.61 5.64
CA ASP A 106 2.55 11.63 4.53
C ASP A 106 2.14 10.60 3.46
N LEU A 107 0.91 10.74 2.94
CA LEU A 107 0.38 9.92 1.87
C LEU A 107 0.82 10.51 0.52
N ASP A 108 1.37 9.66 -0.34
CA ASP A 108 1.67 9.99 -1.72
C ASP A 108 1.26 8.86 -2.68
N PHE A 109 1.37 9.15 -3.97
CA PHE A 109 1.10 8.20 -5.04
C PHE A 109 1.88 6.88 -4.88
N HIS A 110 3.17 6.96 -4.57
CA HIS A 110 4.07 5.81 -4.53
C HIS A 110 3.75 4.86 -3.37
N THR A 111 3.30 5.41 -2.24
CA THR A 111 2.81 4.63 -1.10
C THR A 111 1.61 3.78 -1.47
N LEU A 112 0.64 4.36 -2.20
CA LEU A 112 -0.54 3.62 -2.67
C LEU A 112 -0.18 2.58 -3.74
N GLN A 113 0.72 2.94 -4.67
CA GLN A 113 1.23 2.02 -5.67
C GLN A 113 1.90 0.80 -5.02
N ALA A 114 2.80 1.02 -4.07
CA ALA A 114 3.52 -0.04 -3.36
C ALA A 114 2.55 -0.94 -2.56
N LEU A 115 1.55 -0.33 -1.91
CA LEU A 115 0.51 -1.05 -1.18
C LEU A 115 -0.24 -2.03 -2.11
N PHE A 116 -0.63 -1.60 -3.31
CA PHE A 116 -1.32 -2.48 -4.26
C PHE A 116 -0.42 -3.52 -4.92
N MET A 117 0.89 -3.28 -4.94
CA MET A 117 1.87 -4.06 -5.71
C MET A 117 2.72 -5.03 -4.90
N ASN A 118 2.35 -5.26 -3.65
CA ASN A 118 3.08 -6.18 -2.77
C ASN A 118 4.54 -5.73 -2.54
N GLU A 119 4.76 -4.42 -2.45
CA GLU A 119 6.07 -3.82 -2.21
C GLU A 119 6.12 -3.21 -0.80
N ILE A 120 7.24 -3.39 -0.10
CA ILE A 120 7.54 -2.60 1.10
C ILE A 120 7.85 -1.16 0.68
N PHE A 121 7.56 -0.18 1.54
CA PHE A 121 7.74 1.24 1.21
C PHE A 121 8.15 2.09 2.42
N LEU A 122 8.72 3.26 2.11
CA LEU A 122 8.88 4.37 3.05
C LEU A 122 7.99 5.52 2.59
N PRO A 123 7.19 6.13 3.48
CA PRO A 123 6.37 7.28 3.13
C PRO A 123 7.23 8.43 2.57
N GLY A 124 6.74 9.10 1.53
CA GLY A 124 7.47 10.21 0.90
C GLY A 124 8.62 9.76 0.00
N LYS A 125 8.82 8.45 -0.21
CA LYS A 125 9.93 7.91 -0.98
C LYS A 125 9.45 7.13 -2.18
N LYS A 126 9.86 7.58 -3.37
CA LYS A 126 9.52 6.97 -4.65
C LYS A 126 10.14 5.58 -4.86
N VAL A 127 11.44 5.43 -4.57
CA VAL A 127 12.18 4.17 -4.78
C VAL A 127 12.98 3.85 -3.53
N LEU A 128 12.84 2.63 -3.01
CA LEU A 128 13.71 2.12 -1.95
C LEU A 128 15.08 1.72 -2.51
N THR A 129 16.12 2.03 -1.76
CA THR A 129 17.51 1.67 -2.09
C THR A 129 18.18 1.02 -0.88
N VAL A 130 19.34 0.40 -1.09
CA VAL A 130 20.14 -0.19 0.00
C VAL A 130 20.46 0.82 1.12
N ARG A 131 20.56 2.12 0.80
CA ARG A 131 20.79 3.20 1.79
C ARG A 131 19.64 3.33 2.79
N ASP A 132 18.45 2.90 2.40
CA ASP A 132 17.22 3.04 3.18
C ASP A 132 17.00 1.92 4.18
N ILE A 133 17.76 0.82 4.07
CA ILE A 133 17.69 -0.32 4.99
C ILE A 133 17.83 0.14 6.45
N SER A 134 18.67 1.16 6.70
CA SER A 134 18.85 1.75 8.03
C SER A 134 17.57 2.32 8.65
N SER A 135 16.58 2.71 7.84
CA SER A 135 15.27 3.22 8.24
C SER A 135 14.31 2.11 8.72
N PHE A 136 14.68 0.84 8.57
CA PHE A 136 13.87 -0.29 8.99
C PHE A 136 14.48 -1.02 10.18
N ALA A 137 13.62 -1.53 11.06
CA ALA A 137 13.97 -2.55 12.04
C ALA A 137 13.36 -3.87 11.59
N VAL A 138 14.13 -4.95 11.61
CA VAL A 138 13.65 -6.28 11.20
C VAL A 138 13.71 -7.22 12.37
N ARG A 139 12.66 -7.99 12.59
CA ARG A 139 12.58 -8.97 13.68
C ARG A 139 12.05 -10.30 13.13
N PRO A 140 12.63 -11.44 13.53
CA PRO A 140 12.08 -12.74 13.18
C PRO A 140 10.75 -12.96 13.92
N GLU A 141 9.79 -13.57 13.22
CA GLU A 141 8.46 -13.93 13.72
C GLU A 141 8.04 -15.30 13.15
N ASN A 142 8.48 -16.39 13.80
CA ASN A 142 8.30 -17.76 13.30
C ASN A 142 8.85 -17.94 11.87
N GLU A 143 8.00 -18.32 10.90
CA GLU A 143 8.32 -18.45 9.46
C GLU A 143 8.23 -17.11 8.71
N ASN A 144 8.09 -16.00 9.43
CA ASN A 144 7.99 -14.66 8.87
C ASN A 144 9.05 -13.73 9.45
N ALA A 145 9.25 -12.60 8.78
CA ALA A 145 9.96 -11.45 9.28
C ALA A 145 8.96 -10.29 9.44
N LEU A 146 9.02 -9.63 10.60
CA LEU A 146 8.35 -8.38 10.84
C LEU A 146 9.32 -7.24 10.56
N ILE A 147 8.95 -6.35 9.64
CA ILE A 147 9.73 -5.19 9.23
C ILE A 147 8.96 -3.95 9.67
N GLU A 148 9.59 -3.09 10.46
CA GLU A 148 8.99 -1.88 11.00
C GLU A 148 9.74 -0.64 10.52
N VAL A 149 9.03 0.38 10.06
CA VAL A 149 9.63 1.68 9.73
C VAL A 149 9.97 2.41 11.03
N LYS A 150 11.24 2.77 11.19
CA LYS A 150 11.74 3.57 12.32
C LYS A 150 11.28 5.02 12.18
N ASN A 151 11.08 5.69 13.31
CA ASN A 151 10.79 7.13 13.38
C ASN A 151 9.53 7.59 12.61
N GLY A 152 8.54 6.71 12.44
CA GLY A 152 7.22 7.13 11.93
C GLY A 152 6.60 8.20 12.83
N LYS A 153 6.14 9.31 12.25
CA LYS A 153 5.54 10.43 13.01
C LYS A 153 4.09 10.13 13.37
N HIS A 154 3.21 10.18 12.37
CA HIS A 154 1.76 10.01 12.56
C HIS A 154 1.30 8.58 12.35
N PHE A 155 2.03 7.80 11.55
CA PHE A 155 1.68 6.44 11.22
C PHE A 155 2.82 5.48 11.55
N ALA A 156 2.43 4.31 12.07
CA ALA A 156 3.29 3.15 12.23
C ALA A 156 3.11 2.23 11.03
N TYR A 157 4.19 2.00 10.29
CA TYR A 157 4.22 1.13 9.11
C TYR A 157 4.91 -0.17 9.48
N ARG A 158 4.22 -1.28 9.25
CA ARG A 158 4.73 -2.62 9.51
C ARG A 158 4.43 -3.52 8.33
N PHE A 159 5.40 -4.34 7.97
CA PHE A 159 5.31 -5.30 6.88
C PHE A 159 5.65 -6.68 7.42
N ARG A 160 4.92 -7.70 6.96
CA ARG A 160 5.18 -9.10 7.30
C ARG A 160 5.50 -9.85 6.03
N THR A 161 6.70 -10.39 5.94
CA THR A 161 7.19 -11.18 4.80
C THR A 161 7.47 -12.61 5.23
N ASN A 162 7.29 -13.60 4.36
CA ASN A 162 7.72 -14.96 4.67
C ASN A 162 9.26 -15.06 4.56
N THR A 163 9.91 -15.77 5.49
CA THR A 163 11.39 -15.84 5.52
C THR A 163 11.99 -16.71 4.43
N ASN A 164 11.22 -17.62 3.83
CA ASN A 164 11.72 -18.58 2.84
C ASN A 164 11.75 -17.98 1.43
N ASP A 165 10.66 -17.31 1.02
CA ASP A 165 10.52 -16.76 -0.33
C ASP A 165 10.64 -15.22 -0.38
N GLY A 166 10.54 -14.55 0.77
CA GLY A 166 10.52 -13.08 0.86
C GLY A 166 9.20 -12.45 0.45
N LEU A 167 8.16 -13.24 0.18
CA LEU A 167 6.86 -12.71 -0.24
C LEU A 167 6.23 -11.94 0.91
N LEU A 168 5.87 -10.69 0.63
CA LEU A 168 5.07 -9.87 1.50
C LEU A 168 3.67 -10.48 1.63
N LYS A 169 3.23 -10.64 2.88
CA LYS A 169 1.98 -11.28 3.31
C LYS A 169 0.99 -10.27 3.90
N GLU A 170 1.52 -9.21 4.53
CA GLU A 170 0.71 -8.19 5.17
C GLU A 170 1.44 -6.84 5.22
N SER A 171 0.72 -5.77 4.95
CA SER A 171 1.10 -4.37 5.18
C SER A 171 0.11 -3.75 6.17
N HIS A 172 0.61 -3.24 7.28
CA HIS A 172 -0.18 -2.57 8.30
C HIS A 172 0.24 -1.10 8.44
N ILE A 173 -0.71 -0.19 8.22
CA ILE A 173 -0.54 1.27 8.39
C ILE A 173 -1.45 1.70 9.54
N GLY A 174 -0.89 1.85 10.74
CA GLY A 174 -1.63 2.23 11.94
C GLY A 174 -1.49 3.72 12.25
N LEU A 175 -2.57 4.39 12.63
CA LEU A 175 -2.51 5.75 13.17
C LEU A 175 -2.01 5.70 14.62
N SER A 176 -0.86 6.33 14.87
CA SER A 176 -0.19 6.34 16.17
C SER A 176 -1.11 6.79 17.29
N GLY A 177 -1.11 6.03 18.41
CA GLY A 177 -1.93 6.34 19.58
C GLY A 177 -3.41 5.96 19.44
N THR A 178 -3.82 5.29 18.37
CA THR A 178 -5.20 4.83 18.16
C THR A 178 -5.27 3.37 17.74
N ARG A 179 -6.48 2.81 17.72
CA ARG A 179 -6.74 1.48 17.14
C ARG A 179 -7.01 1.51 15.63
N TYR A 180 -7.04 2.70 15.02
CA TYR A 180 -7.38 2.86 13.62
C TYR A 180 -6.17 2.55 12.76
N GLY A 181 -6.38 1.80 11.69
CA GLY A 181 -5.34 1.46 10.76
C GLY A 181 -5.89 0.70 9.56
N ILE A 182 -5.06 0.64 8.52
CA ILE A 182 -5.28 -0.20 7.35
C ILE A 182 -4.50 -1.48 7.59
N ASN A 183 -5.19 -2.62 7.52
CA ASN A 183 -4.55 -3.92 7.38
C ASN A 183 -4.78 -4.41 5.94
N TRP A 184 -3.70 -4.54 5.19
CA TRP A 184 -3.69 -5.01 3.82
C TRP A 184 -3.02 -6.37 3.76
N ARG A 185 -3.74 -7.39 3.29
CA ARG A 185 -3.23 -8.76 3.17
C ARG A 185 -2.99 -9.11 1.70
N TYR A 186 -1.98 -9.93 1.48
CA TYR A 186 -1.59 -10.46 0.17
C TYR A 186 -1.71 -12.00 0.25
N ASP A 187 -2.96 -12.47 0.24
CA ASP A 187 -3.36 -13.88 0.32
C ASP A 187 -3.64 -14.51 -1.06
#